data_AF-A0A8T4X7N5-F1
#
_entry.id   AF-A0A8T4X7N5-F1
#
_cell.length_a   1.000
_cell.length_b   1.000
_cell.length_c   1.000
_cell.angle_alpha   90.00
_cell.angle_beta   90.00
_cell.angle_gamma   90.00
#
_symmetry.space_group_name_H-M   'P 1'
#
loop_
_entity.id
_entity.type
_entity.pdbx_description
1 polymer ?
#
loop_
_entity_poly.entity_id
_entity_poly.type
_entity_poly.pdbx_seq_one_letter_code
_entity_poly.pdbx_strand_id
1 'polypeptide(L)' 'MTLQDQVKEILNDFDNVTSDKIIAILNQIQPYLKSEITQDYLKGKINGVSGMTDEAEKKKFCKTMMPYLDWYIQGNS' A
#
# COMPACT_ATOMS: atom_id res chain seq x y z
N MET A 1 -13.07 -11.48 -3.86
CA MET A 1 -12.69 -10.12 -4.31
C MET A 1 -11.39 -10.21 -5.08
N THR A 2 -11.25 -9.42 -6.15
CA THR A 2 -9.99 -9.30 -6.88
C THR A 2 -8.99 -8.45 -6.08
N LEU A 3 -7.72 -8.40 -6.52
CA LEU A 3 -6.74 -7.47 -5.95
C LEU A 3 -7.17 -6.02 -6.14
N GLN A 4 -7.74 -5.68 -7.29
CA GLN A 4 -8.29 -4.34 -7.54
C GLN A 4 -9.42 -3.97 -6.59
N ASP A 5 -10.34 -4.91 -6.28
CA ASP A 5 -11.42 -4.64 -5.34
C ASP A 5 -10.89 -4.35 -3.93
N GLN A 6 -9.85 -5.08 -3.50
CA GLN A 6 -9.20 -4.88 -2.20
C GLN A 6 -8.47 -3.54 -2.13
N VAL A 7 -7.82 -3.12 -3.24
CA VAL A 7 -7.20 -1.80 -3.33
C VAL A 7 -8.26 -0.70 -3.25
N LYS A 8 -9.37 -0.85 -3.97
CA LYS A 8 -10.50 0.11 -3.91
C LYS A 8 -11.12 0.19 -2.51
N GLU A 9 -11.23 -0.93 -1.79
CA GLU A 9 -11.68 -0.95 -0.39
C GLU A 9 -10.78 -0.07 0.49
N ILE A 10 -9.46 -0.20 0.36
CA ILE A 10 -8.50 0.62 1.12
C ILE A 10 -8.58 2.10 0.74
N LEU A 11 -8.68 2.41 -0.56
CA LEU A 11 -8.81 3.79 -1.04
C LEU A 11 -10.09 4.45 -0.51
N ASN A 12 -11.19 3.70 -0.40
CA ASN A 12 -12.48 4.20 0.03
C ASN A 12 -12.62 4.33 1.55
N ASP A 13 -11.97 3.45 2.33
CA ASP A 13 -12.16 3.39 3.79
C ASP A 13 -10.85 3.12 4.56
N PHE A 14 -9.80 3.88 4.22
CA PHE A 14 -8.47 3.74 4.81
C PHE A 14 -8.47 3.74 6.35
N ASP A 15 -9.28 4.60 6.98
CA ASP A 15 -9.28 4.79 8.42
C ASP A 15 -9.87 3.58 9.18
N ASN A 16 -10.61 2.68 8.51
CA ASN A 16 -11.11 1.44 9.08
C ASN A 16 -10.31 0.18 8.69
N VAL A 17 -9.35 0.27 7.76
CA VAL A 17 -8.48 -0.87 7.40
C VAL A 17 -7.24 -0.93 8.28
N THR A 18 -6.85 -2.11 8.78
CA THR A 18 -5.61 -2.25 9.58
C THR A 18 -4.35 -1.98 8.77
N SER A 19 -3.32 -1.45 9.42
CA SER A 19 -2.03 -1.18 8.78
C SER A 19 -1.43 -2.45 8.15
N ASP A 20 -1.51 -3.59 8.83
CA ASP A 20 -1.02 -4.87 8.32
C ASP A 20 -1.74 -5.31 7.03
N LYS A 21 -3.06 -5.09 6.92
CA LYS A 21 -3.80 -5.35 5.67
C LYS A 21 -3.35 -4.39 4.56
N ILE A 22 -3.13 -3.12 4.87
CA ILE A 22 -2.64 -2.14 3.89
C ILE A 22 -1.24 -2.55 3.38
N ILE A 23 -0.33 -2.94 4.28
CA ILE A 23 1.02 -3.39 3.95
C ILE A 23 0.99 -4.67 3.11
N ALA A 24 0.11 -5.62 3.43
CA ALA A 24 -0.05 -6.83 2.65
C ALA A 24 -0.48 -6.52 1.20
N ILE A 25 -1.42 -5.59 1.01
CA ILE A 25 -1.83 -5.16 -0.33
C ILE A 25 -0.73 -4.39 -1.05
N LEU A 26 -0.01 -3.49 -0.36
CA LEU A 26 1.13 -2.76 -0.93
C LEU A 26 2.22 -3.72 -1.45
N ASN A 27 2.51 -4.80 -0.72
CA ASN A 27 3.43 -5.85 -1.18
C ASN A 27 2.88 -6.58 -2.42
N GLN A 28 1.58 -6.89 -2.46
CA GLN A 28 0.97 -7.57 -3.60
C GLN A 28 0.94 -6.71 -4.87
N ILE A 29 0.70 -5.39 -4.75
CA ILE A 29 0.65 -4.50 -5.91
C ILE A 29 2.05 -4.09 -6.42
N GLN A 30 3.08 -4.22 -5.58
CA GLN A 30 4.44 -3.78 -5.89
C GLN A 30 4.93 -4.26 -7.26
N PRO A 31 4.83 -5.54 -7.66
CA PRO A 31 5.36 -6.01 -8.95
C PRO A 31 4.62 -5.44 -10.17
N TYR A 32 3.43 -4.88 -9.98
CA TYR A 32 2.59 -4.32 -11.04
C TYR A 32 2.84 -2.82 -11.27
N LEU A 33 3.72 -2.19 -10.49
CA LEU A 33 4.07 -0.80 -10.68
C LEU A 33 5.00 -0.63 -11.90
N LYS A 34 4.84 0.49 -12.61
CA LYS A 34 5.39 0.72 -13.96
C LYS A 34 6.91 0.66 -14.11
N SER A 35 7.70 0.85 -13.05
CA SER A 35 9.16 0.86 -13.15
C SER A 35 9.81 0.20 -11.93
N GLU A 36 10.91 -0.52 -12.16
CA GLU A 36 11.72 -1.14 -11.09
C GLU A 36 12.09 -0.13 -9.99
N ILE A 37 12.44 1.12 -10.38
CA ILE A 37 12.74 2.19 -9.43
C ILE A 37 11.56 2.46 -8.49
N THR A 38 10.33 2.49 -9.01
CA THR A 38 9.13 2.67 -8.19
C THR A 38 8.87 1.45 -7.30
N GLN A 39 9.10 0.24 -7.83
CA GLN A 39 8.95 -1.02 -7.09
C GLN A 39 9.92 -1.07 -5.90
N ASP A 40 11.20 -0.76 -6.12
CA ASP A 40 12.23 -0.73 -5.08
C ASP A 40 11.98 0.34 -4.04
N TYR A 41 11.52 1.52 -4.47
CA TYR A 41 11.19 2.60 -3.56
C TYR A 41 10.01 2.26 -2.65
N LEU A 42 8.95 1.63 -3.19
CA LEU A 42 7.84 1.11 -2.37
C LEU A 42 8.33 0.03 -1.39
N LYS A 43 9.16 -0.90 -1.84
CA LYS A 43 9.76 -1.94 -0.97
C LYS A 43 10.56 -1.32 0.19
N GLY A 44 11.36 -0.30 -0.10
CA GLY A 44 12.10 0.45 0.92
C GLY A 44 11.18 1.08 1.96
N LYS A 45 10.06 1.69 1.53
CA LYS A 45 9.05 2.22 2.44
C LYS A 45 8.40 1.14 3.29
N ILE A 46 7.95 0.03 2.69
CA ILE A 46 7.35 -1.10 3.42
C ILE A 46 8.31 -1.63 4.50
N ASN A 47 9.59 -1.81 4.17
CA ASN A 47 10.61 -2.25 5.12
C ASN A 47 10.79 -1.28 6.30
N GLY A 48 10.58 0.03 6.08
CA GLY A 48 10.60 1.04 7.14
C GLY A 48 9.52 0.84 8.20
N VAL A 49 8.43 0.13 7.89
CA VAL A 49 7.35 -0.16 8.83
C VAL A 49 7.69 -1.30 9.79
N SER A 50 8.64 -2.16 9.44
CA SER A 50 9.00 -3.37 10.21
C SER A 50 9.46 -3.09 11.64
N GLY A 51 9.92 -1.87 11.93
CA GLY A 51 10.34 -1.43 13.27
C GLY A 51 9.24 -0.77 14.11
N MET A 52 8.06 -0.54 13.54
CA MET A 52 6.95 0.16 14.21
C MET A 52 6.05 -0.86 14.93
N THR A 53 5.79 -0.62 16.21
CA THR A 53 4.87 -1.44 17.02
C THR A 53 3.52 -0.78 17.24
N ASP A 54 3.44 0.55 17.11
CA ASP A 54 2.21 1.31 17.28
C ASP A 54 1.37 1.36 15.99
N GLU A 55 0.10 0.96 16.09
CA GLU A 55 -0.82 0.93 14.94
C GLU A 55 -1.10 2.31 14.37
N ALA A 56 -1.19 3.35 15.20
CA ALA A 56 -1.46 4.71 14.73
C ALA A 56 -0.27 5.27 13.96
N GLU A 57 0.96 5.01 14.40
CA GLU A 57 2.20 5.33 13.67
C GLU A 57 2.29 4.55 12.35
N LYS A 58 2.05 3.24 12.38
CA LYS A 58 1.99 2.42 11.16
C LYS A 58 0.96 2.97 10.16
N LYS A 59 -0.24 3.32 10.63
CA LYS A 59 -1.29 3.93 9.78
C LYS A 59 -0.84 5.27 9.19
N LYS A 60 -0.25 6.16 9.99
CA LYS A 60 0.28 7.44 9.48
C LYS A 60 1.32 7.19 8.38
N PHE A 61 2.20 6.22 8.58
CA PHE A 61 3.20 5.85 7.58
C PHE A 61 2.55 5.24 6.32
N CYS A 62 1.59 4.32 6.48
CA CYS A 62 0.82 3.75 5.37
C CYS A 62 0.10 4.82 4.55
N LYS A 63 -0.37 5.90 5.18
CA LYS A 63 -1.02 7.02 4.48
C LYS A 63 -0.10 7.69 3.47
N THR A 64 1.22 7.69 3.71
CA THR A 64 2.23 8.20 2.76
C THR A 64 2.45 7.29 1.54
N MET A 65 1.90 6.08 1.56
CA MET A 65 1.98 5.07 0.51
C MET A 65 0.68 4.92 -0.29
N MET A 66 -0.37 5.69 0.04
CA MET A 66 -1.62 5.71 -0.72
C MET A 66 -1.44 5.97 -2.23
N PRO A 67 -0.53 6.86 -2.68
CA PRO A 67 -0.33 7.09 -4.12
C PRO A 67 0.03 5.83 -4.92
N TYR A 68 0.67 4.82 -4.32
CA TYR A 68 0.98 3.57 -5.02
C TYR A 68 -0.27 2.73 -5.29
N LEU A 69 -1.26 2.80 -4.40
CA LEU A 69 -2.57 2.16 -4.58
C LEU A 69 -3.33 2.81 -5.73
N ASP A 70 -3.35 4.15 -5.77
CA ASP A 70 -3.96 4.90 -6.87
C ASP A 70 -3.29 4.59 -8.21
N TRP A 71 -1.95 4.57 -8.26
CA TRP A 71 -1.22 4.22 -9.48
C TRP A 71 -1.48 2.80 -9.95
N TYR A 72 -1.61 1.85 -9.02
CA TYR A 72 -1.99 0.48 -9.37
C TYR A 72 -3.38 0.43 -10.02
N ILE A 73 -4.36 1.19 -9.52
CA ILE A 73 -5.68 1.27 -10.14
C ILE A 73 -5.61 1.95 -11.51
N GLN A 74 -4.95 3.10 -11.64
CA GLN A 74 -4.85 3.84 -12.90
C GLN A 74 -4.05 3.09 -13.99
N GLY A 75 -3.08 2.27 -13.59
CA GLY A 75 -2.28 1.47 -14.51
C GLY A 75 -2.96 0.18 -14.99
N ASN A 76 -4.02 -0.25 -14.29
CA ASN A 76 -4.76 -1.48 -14.56
C ASN A 76 -6.27 -1.24 -14.76
N SER A 77 -6.68 0.02 -14.99
CA SER A 77 -8.07 0.43 -15.24
C SER A 77 -8.48 0.21 -16.68
#